data_AF-A0A2E5YMI9-F1
#
_entry.id   AF-A0A2E5YMI9-F1
#
_cell.length_a   1.000
_cell.length_b   1.000
_cell.length_c   1.000
_cell.angle_alpha   90.00
_cell.angle_beta   90.00
_cell.angle_gamma   90.00
#
_symmetry.space_group_name_H-M   'P 1'
#
loop_
_entity.id
_entity.type
_entity.pdbx_description
1 polymer ?
#
loop_
_entity_poly.entity_id
_entity_poly.type
_entity_poly.pdbx_seq_one_letter_code
_entity_poly.pdbx_strand_id
1 'polypeptide(L)'
;MKGLRILARRPEMTPDDLVEIELIKQLKAKYFRLMDQKRWDAFSELFTENCEQSWQAAPDQPIGGGNGREGVVSFIRESLAGMRSTHHGHMPEIELTSPTTAVGIWALYDHCTAEGEMIFDGAGYYRDDYEKVDGRWLIRSTRLEAEGF
;
A
#
# COMPACT_ATOMS: atom_id res chain seq x y z
N MET A 1 -14.10 -14.86 38.87
CA MET A 1 -13.81 -15.77 37.74
C MET A 1 -14.15 -15.03 36.45
N LYS A 2 -13.14 -14.54 35.71
CA LYS A 2 -13.33 -13.87 34.42
C LYS A 2 -13.24 -14.94 33.33
N GLY A 3 -14.28 -15.04 32.50
CA GLY A 3 -14.40 -16.03 31.44
C GLY A 3 -13.28 -15.91 30.42
N LEU A 4 -12.61 -17.03 30.15
CA LEU A 4 -11.65 -17.19 29.08
C LEU A 4 -12.42 -17.13 27.75
N ARG A 5 -12.25 -16.04 26.99
CA ARG A 5 -12.70 -15.99 25.59
C ARG A 5 -11.84 -16.97 24.80
N ILE A 6 -12.43 -18.09 24.40
CA ILE A 6 -11.83 -18.99 23.41
C ILE A 6 -11.82 -18.22 22.09
N LEU A 7 -10.65 -17.73 21.68
CA LEU A 7 -10.45 -17.23 20.32
C LEU A 7 -10.70 -18.41 19.38
N ALA A 8 -11.74 -18.32 18.55
CA ALA A 8 -12.00 -19.32 17.52
C ALA A 8 -10.72 -19.51 16.70
N ARG A 9 -10.27 -20.76 16.55
CA ARG A 9 -9.14 -21.13 15.72
C ARG A 9 -9.42 -20.55 14.32
N ARG A 10 -8.54 -19.68 13.81
CA ARG A 10 -8.62 -19.27 12.39
C ARG A 10 -8.66 -20.55 11.55
N PRO A 11 -9.49 -20.64 10.50
CA PRO A 11 -9.43 -21.76 9.59
C PRO A 11 -7.99 -21.96 9.12
N GLU A 12 -7.60 -23.22 8.96
CA GLU A 12 -6.26 -23.60 8.53
C GLU A 12 -6.00 -23.00 7.14
N MET A 13 -4.87 -22.31 6.99
CA MET A 13 -4.46 -21.71 5.71
C MET A 13 -4.29 -22.81 4.65
N THR A 14 -4.85 -22.58 3.48
CA THR A 14 -4.83 -23.50 2.35
C THR A 14 -3.81 -23.06 1.29
N PRO A 15 -3.43 -23.95 0.35
CA PRO A 15 -2.60 -23.56 -0.79
C PRO A 15 -3.22 -22.44 -1.65
N ASP A 16 -4.55 -22.40 -1.77
CA ASP A 16 -5.25 -21.35 -2.51
C ASP A 16 -5.07 -19.98 -1.82
N ASP A 17 -5.09 -19.94 -0.49
CA ASP A 17 -4.81 -18.71 0.27
C ASP A 17 -3.39 -18.18 -0.03
N LEU A 18 -2.41 -19.07 -0.19
CA LEU A 18 -1.04 -18.68 -0.54
C LEU A 18 -0.96 -18.07 -1.95
N VAL A 19 -1.77 -18.56 -2.90
CA VAL A 19 -1.88 -17.97 -4.24
C VAL A 19 -2.44 -16.56 -4.15
N GLU A 20 -3.51 -16.35 -3.39
CA GLU A 20 -4.13 -15.03 -3.22
C GLU A 20 -3.16 -14.03 -2.57
N ILE A 21 -2.44 -14.47 -1.54
CA ILE A 21 -1.40 -13.67 -0.88
C ILE A 21 -0.28 -13.29 -1.86
N GLU A 22 0.18 -14.22 -2.70
CA GLU A 22 1.19 -13.93 -3.72
C GLU A 22 0.68 -12.93 -4.77
N LEU A 23 -0.57 -13.02 -5.19
CA LEU A 23 -1.17 -12.05 -6.11
C LEU A 23 -1.19 -10.63 -5.51
N ILE A 24 -1.48 -10.49 -4.21
CA ILE A 24 -1.41 -9.21 -3.50
C ILE A 24 0.04 -8.72 -3.41
N LYS A 25 1.01 -9.61 -3.16
CA LYS A 25 2.44 -9.24 -3.17
C LYS A 25 2.90 -8.73 -4.53
N GLN A 26 2.49 -9.39 -5.60
CA GLN A 26 2.76 -8.96 -6.97
C GLN A 26 2.06 -7.63 -7.30
N LEU A 27 0.86 -7.38 -6.78
CA LEU A 27 0.18 -6.10 -6.88
C LEU A 27 0.99 -4.98 -6.23
N LYS A 28 1.45 -5.15 -4.99
CA LYS A 28 2.26 -4.12 -4.30
C LYS A 28 3.65 -3.93 -4.95
N ALA A 29 4.26 -5.00 -5.45
CA ALA A 29 5.49 -4.90 -6.23
C ALA A 29 5.30 -4.08 -7.52
N LYS A 30 4.17 -4.25 -8.21
CA LYS A 30 3.80 -3.40 -9.36
C LYS A 30 3.56 -1.95 -8.95
N TYR A 31 2.92 -1.71 -7.80
CA TYR A 31 2.70 -0.37 -7.26
C TYR A 31 4.03 0.39 -7.13
N PHE A 32 5.02 -0.16 -6.42
CA PHE A 32 6.33 0.48 -6.27
C PHE A 32 7.02 0.72 -7.62
N ARG A 33 7.13 -0.34 -8.42
CA ARG A 33 7.82 -0.27 -9.71
C ARG A 33 7.18 0.75 -10.67
N LEU A 34 5.86 0.76 -10.80
CA LEU A 34 5.16 1.66 -11.75
C LEU A 34 5.18 3.11 -11.26
N MET A 35 5.07 3.34 -9.95
CA MET A 35 5.20 4.67 -9.34
C MET A 35 6.61 5.26 -9.53
N ASP A 36 7.65 4.47 -9.30
CA ASP A 36 9.04 4.91 -9.48
C ASP A 36 9.38 5.16 -10.95
N GLN A 37 8.82 4.36 -11.86
CA GLN A 37 8.94 4.55 -13.31
C GLN A 37 8.00 5.61 -13.87
N LYS A 38 7.17 6.26 -13.03
CA LYS A 38 6.21 7.30 -13.43
C LYS A 38 5.24 6.82 -14.52
N ARG A 39 4.86 5.53 -14.50
CA ARG A 39 3.95 4.90 -15.49
C ARG A 39 2.50 5.06 -15.05
N TRP A 40 2.02 6.30 -15.05
CA TRP A 40 0.76 6.70 -14.41
C TRP A 40 -0.48 5.97 -14.93
N ASP A 41 -0.61 5.77 -16.24
CA ASP A 41 -1.76 5.07 -16.81
C ASP A 41 -1.86 3.63 -16.27
N ALA A 42 -0.75 2.88 -16.34
CA ALA A 42 -0.68 1.51 -15.82
C ALA A 42 -0.75 1.45 -14.29
N PHE A 43 -0.25 2.48 -13.60
CA PHE A 43 -0.33 2.60 -12.15
C PHE A 43 -1.77 2.81 -11.70
N SER A 44 -2.57 3.59 -12.44
CA SER A 44 -3.98 3.83 -12.12
C SER A 44 -4.82 2.54 -12.12
N GLU A 45 -4.46 1.56 -12.95
CA GLU A 45 -5.13 0.26 -13.05
C GLU A 45 -4.88 -0.68 -11.86
N LEU A 46 -4.07 -0.26 -10.88
CA LEU A 46 -3.84 -1.01 -9.65
C LEU A 46 -4.88 -0.70 -8.56
N PHE A 47 -5.72 0.32 -8.77
CA PHE A 47 -6.65 0.81 -7.76
C PHE A 47 -8.10 0.49 -8.11
N THR A 48 -8.92 0.28 -7.09
CA THR A 48 -10.38 0.29 -7.25
C THR A 48 -10.85 1.67 -7.71
N GLU A 49 -12.05 1.76 -8.30
CA GLU A 49 -12.61 3.03 -8.76
C GLU A 49 -12.74 4.06 -7.62
N ASN A 50 -13.20 3.59 -6.46
CA ASN A 50 -13.44 4.38 -5.25
C ASN A 50 -12.29 4.25 -4.24
N CYS A 51 -11.04 4.12 -4.70
CA CYS A 51 -9.91 3.96 -3.80
C CYS A 51 -9.64 5.22 -2.97
N GLU A 52 -9.01 5.05 -1.82
CA GLU A 52 -8.60 6.17 -0.96
C GLU A 52 -7.11 6.09 -0.64
N GLN A 53 -6.47 7.24 -0.50
CA GLN A 53 -5.10 7.31 -0.01
C GLN A 53 -4.98 8.40 1.03
N SER A 54 -4.24 8.11 2.11
CA SER A 54 -3.79 9.12 3.06
C SER A 54 -2.30 8.96 3.34
N TRP A 55 -1.61 10.10 3.42
CA TRP A 55 -0.19 10.17 3.71
C TRP A 55 0.07 11.21 4.78
N GLN A 56 0.84 10.83 5.79
CA GLN A 56 1.36 11.76 6.79
C GLN A 56 2.88 11.62 6.86
N ALA A 57 3.61 12.68 6.51
CA ALA A 57 5.07 12.67 6.47
C ALA A 57 5.72 12.57 7.87
N ALA A 58 5.05 13.12 8.89
CA ALA A 58 5.43 13.02 10.30
C ALA A 58 4.21 13.34 11.19
N PRO A 59 4.16 12.95 12.48
CA PRO A 59 2.98 13.11 13.34
C PRO A 59 2.45 14.54 13.45
N ASP A 60 3.31 15.55 13.28
CA ASP A 60 2.99 16.98 13.35
C ASP A 60 2.66 17.61 11.98
N GLN A 61 2.81 16.85 10.90
CA GLN A 61 2.54 17.31 9.53
C GLN A 61 1.08 17.08 9.14
N PRO A 62 0.51 17.93 8.25
CA PRO A 62 -0.81 17.71 7.70
C PRO A 62 -0.91 16.36 6.98
N ILE A 63 -2.08 15.72 7.08
CA ILE A 63 -2.41 14.53 6.30
C ILE A 63 -2.78 14.98 4.88
N GLY A 64 -2.00 14.55 3.90
CA GLY A 64 -2.32 14.65 2.48
C GLY A 64 -3.02 13.38 1.97
N GLY A 65 -3.52 13.42 0.74
CA GLY A 65 -4.17 12.25 0.14
C GLY A 65 -5.07 12.59 -1.04
N GLY A 66 -5.71 11.54 -1.56
CA GLY A 66 -6.65 11.63 -2.68
C GLY A 66 -7.79 10.63 -2.53
N ASN A 67 -8.91 10.91 -3.19
CA ASN A 67 -10.09 10.04 -3.24
C ASN A 67 -10.43 9.71 -4.68
N GLY A 68 -10.85 8.46 -4.92
CA GLY A 68 -11.02 7.90 -6.25
C GLY A 68 -9.70 7.75 -7.01
N ARG A 69 -9.74 6.95 -8.06
CA ARG A 69 -8.54 6.63 -8.86
C ARG A 69 -7.81 7.88 -9.37
N GLU A 70 -8.55 8.84 -9.92
CA GLU A 70 -7.96 10.08 -10.45
C GLU A 70 -7.30 10.92 -9.35
N GLY A 71 -7.99 11.09 -8.21
CA GLY A 71 -7.49 11.89 -7.10
C GLY A 71 -6.23 11.29 -6.48
N VAL A 72 -6.21 9.97 -6.24
CA VAL A 72 -5.04 9.27 -5.71
C VAL A 72 -3.85 9.36 -6.65
N VAL A 73 -4.04 9.06 -7.94
CA VAL A 73 -2.94 9.10 -8.92
C VAL A 73 -2.41 10.52 -9.12
N SER A 74 -3.29 11.52 -9.14
CA SER A 74 -2.88 12.93 -9.28
C SER A 74 -2.06 13.39 -8.08
N PHE A 75 -2.53 13.08 -6.86
CA PHE A 75 -1.80 13.38 -5.63
C PHE A 75 -0.38 12.78 -5.64
N ILE A 76 -0.26 11.47 -5.89
CA ILE A 76 1.06 10.79 -5.92
C ILE A 76 1.96 11.37 -7.02
N ARG A 77 1.40 11.61 -8.21
CA ARG A 77 2.15 12.17 -9.35
C ARG A 77 2.71 13.55 -9.01
N GLU A 78 1.91 14.40 -8.38
CA GLU A 78 2.31 15.75 -7.98
C GLU A 78 3.32 15.72 -6.83
N SER A 79 3.12 14.87 -5.83
CA SER A 79 4.06 14.69 -4.71
C SER A 79 5.44 14.21 -5.15
N LEU A 80 5.55 13.53 -6.30
CA LEU A 80 6.82 13.02 -6.83
C LEU A 80 7.32 13.82 -8.05
N ALA A 81 6.69 14.94 -8.39
CA ALA A 81 7.06 15.73 -9.55
C ALA A 81 8.48 16.30 -9.41
N GLY A 82 9.31 16.15 -10.45
CA GLY A 82 10.70 16.59 -10.43
C GLY A 82 11.65 15.71 -9.61
N MET A 83 11.15 14.62 -9.01
CA MET A 83 11.93 13.72 -8.15
C MET A 83 12.15 12.36 -8.80
N ARG A 84 13.31 11.77 -8.56
CA ARG A 84 13.53 10.34 -8.75
C ARG A 84 13.30 9.66 -7.40
N SER A 85 12.29 8.81 -7.34
CA SER A 85 11.93 8.03 -6.15
C SER A 85 12.38 6.57 -6.30
N THR A 86 12.62 5.92 -5.16
CA THR A 86 12.82 4.47 -5.03
C THR A 86 12.07 4.04 -3.78
N HIS A 87 11.10 3.14 -3.94
CA HIS A 87 10.31 2.63 -2.82
C HIS A 87 10.55 1.13 -2.68
N HIS A 88 10.90 0.70 -1.47
CA HIS A 88 11.06 -0.70 -1.11
C HIS A 88 10.00 -1.09 -0.08
N GLY A 89 9.33 -2.22 -0.31
CA GLY A 89 8.46 -2.87 0.66
C GLY A 89 9.09 -4.15 1.19
N HIS A 90 8.99 -4.39 2.49
CA HIS A 90 9.65 -5.49 3.18
C HIS A 90 8.66 -6.35 3.96
N MET A 91 8.86 -7.67 3.88
CA MET A 91 8.30 -8.69 4.77
C MET A 91 6.82 -8.45 5.15
N PRO A 92 5.89 -8.49 4.18
CA PRO A 92 4.52 -8.07 4.44
C PRO A 92 3.76 -9.03 5.35
N GLU A 93 2.90 -8.46 6.18
CA GLU A 93 1.87 -9.18 6.91
C GLU A 93 0.56 -9.02 6.15
N ILE A 94 0.04 -10.10 5.55
CA ILE A 94 -1.19 -10.08 4.75
C ILE A 94 -2.21 -11.02 5.38
N GLU A 95 -3.42 -10.51 5.59
CA GLU A 95 -4.56 -11.27 6.08
C GLU A 95 -5.69 -11.23 5.05
N LEU A 96 -6.07 -12.40 4.53
CA LEU A 96 -7.30 -12.56 3.78
C LEU A 96 -8.47 -12.48 4.76
N THR A 97 -9.36 -11.51 4.55
CA THR A 97 -10.53 -11.28 5.42
C THR A 97 -11.80 -11.87 4.82
N SER A 98 -11.79 -12.18 3.53
CA SER A 98 -12.82 -12.95 2.82
C SER A 98 -12.25 -13.49 1.50
N PRO A 99 -13.01 -14.23 0.68
CA PRO A 99 -12.58 -14.62 -0.67
C PRO A 99 -12.26 -13.43 -1.60
N THR A 100 -12.69 -12.21 -1.27
CA THR A 100 -12.55 -11.03 -2.12
C THR A 100 -11.99 -9.80 -1.40
N THR A 101 -11.59 -9.91 -0.13
CA THR A 101 -11.03 -8.79 0.63
C THR A 101 -9.82 -9.23 1.44
N ALA A 102 -8.85 -8.33 1.60
CA ALA A 102 -7.66 -8.57 2.40
C ALA A 102 -7.14 -7.26 3.00
N VAL A 103 -6.33 -7.36 4.04
CA VAL A 103 -5.57 -6.24 4.61
C VAL A 103 -4.09 -6.57 4.59
N GLY A 104 -3.23 -5.55 4.49
CA GLY A 104 -1.79 -5.72 4.46
C GLY A 104 -1.04 -4.65 5.24
N ILE A 105 0.03 -5.05 5.92
CA ILE A 105 1.03 -4.16 6.48
C ILE A 105 2.34 -4.36 5.72
N TRP A 106 2.95 -3.25 5.29
CA TRP A 106 4.23 -3.24 4.61
C TRP A 106 5.18 -2.30 5.33
N ALA A 107 6.26 -2.84 5.89
CA ALA A 107 7.40 -2.02 6.26
C ALA A 107 8.00 -1.43 4.98
N LEU A 108 8.23 -0.13 4.94
CA LEU A 108 8.76 0.56 3.77
C LEU A 108 10.06 1.30 4.06
N TYR A 109 10.83 1.46 3.00
CA TYR A 109 11.93 2.40 2.94
C TYR A 109 11.87 3.14 1.61
N ASP A 110 11.90 4.46 1.70
CA ASP A 110 11.74 5.38 0.59
C ASP A 110 12.98 6.26 0.47
N HIS A 111 13.50 6.35 -0.74
CA HIS A 111 14.66 7.17 -1.08
C HIS A 111 14.34 8.04 -2.28
N CYS A 112 14.35 9.36 -2.10
CA CYS A 112 14.06 10.32 -3.16
C CYS A 112 15.22 11.29 -3.36
N THR A 113 15.49 11.57 -4.64
CA THR A 113 16.52 12.52 -5.07
C THR A 113 15.96 13.53 -6.06
N ALA A 114 16.50 14.75 -6.06
CA ALA A 114 16.26 15.77 -7.08
C ALA A 114 17.61 16.41 -7.45
N GLU A 115 17.87 16.56 -8.75
CA GLU A 115 19.13 17.13 -9.27
C GLU A 115 20.42 16.44 -8.75
N GLY A 116 20.32 15.18 -8.34
CA GLY A 116 21.44 14.40 -7.78
C GLY A 116 21.58 14.51 -6.25
N GLU A 117 20.82 15.38 -5.61
CA GLU A 117 20.80 15.56 -4.15
C GLU A 117 19.66 14.75 -3.52
N MET A 118 19.91 14.23 -2.31
CA MET A 118 18.90 13.52 -1.53
C MET A 118 17.93 14.51 -0.89
N ILE A 119 16.63 14.34 -1.16
CA ILE A 119 15.57 15.22 -0.65
C ILE A 119 14.68 14.53 0.38
N PHE A 120 14.61 13.20 0.36
CA PHE A 120 13.89 12.40 1.34
C PHE A 120 14.57 11.05 1.49
N ASP A 121 14.73 10.62 2.74
CA ASP A 121 15.20 9.30 3.11
C ASP A 121 14.46 8.90 4.39
N GLY A 122 13.60 7.89 4.29
CA GLY A 122 12.66 7.62 5.36
C GLY A 122 12.12 6.20 5.33
N ALA A 123 11.58 5.80 6.48
CA ALA A 123 10.94 4.52 6.67
C ALA A 123 9.59 4.70 7.36
N GLY A 124 8.76 3.68 7.28
CA GLY A 124 7.44 3.69 7.90
C GLY A 124 6.64 2.45 7.54
N TYR A 125 5.32 2.55 7.66
CA TYR A 125 4.41 1.46 7.32
C TYR A 125 3.29 1.93 6.40
N TYR A 126 3.04 1.14 5.35
CA TYR A 126 1.75 1.16 4.68
C TYR A 126 0.79 0.22 5.41
N ARG A 127 -0.42 0.71 5.67
CA ARG A 127 -1.60 -0.10 5.96
C ARG A 127 -2.52 -0.03 4.76
N ASP A 128 -2.67 -1.17 4.09
CA ASP A 128 -3.44 -1.28 2.87
C ASP A 128 -4.69 -2.13 3.08
N ASP A 129 -5.78 -1.70 2.46
CA ASP A 129 -6.96 -2.54 2.21
C ASP A 129 -6.99 -2.94 0.74
N TYR A 130 -7.32 -4.21 0.49
CA TYR A 130 -7.42 -4.77 -0.85
C TYR A 130 -8.82 -5.33 -1.12
N GLU A 131 -9.22 -5.24 -2.38
CA GLU A 131 -10.47 -5.78 -2.89
C GLU A 131 -10.22 -6.51 -4.20
N LYS A 132 -10.87 -7.67 -4.37
CA LYS A 132 -10.81 -8.47 -5.59
C LYS A 132 -12.01 -8.14 -6.46
N VAL A 133 -11.77 -7.46 -7.57
CA VAL A 133 -12.79 -7.05 -8.54
C VAL A 133 -12.55 -7.83 -9.84
N ASP A 134 -13.59 -8.51 -10.32
CA ASP A 134 -13.54 -9.34 -11.54
C ASP A 134 -12.35 -10.32 -11.57
N GLY A 135 -12.07 -10.93 -10.42
CA GLY A 135 -10.98 -11.91 -10.24
C GLY A 135 -9.58 -11.31 -10.08
N ARG A 136 -9.44 -9.97 -10.03
CA ARG A 136 -8.15 -9.29 -9.86
C ARG A 136 -8.11 -8.51 -8.54
N TRP A 137 -7.03 -8.68 -7.78
CA TRP A 137 -6.77 -7.84 -6.62
C TRP A 137 -6.41 -6.42 -7.04
N LEU A 138 -7.00 -5.45 -6.34
CA LEU A 138 -6.78 -4.02 -6.49
C LEU A 138 -6.61 -3.39 -5.10
N ILE A 139 -5.94 -2.24 -5.06
CA ILE A 139 -5.77 -1.42 -3.86
C ILE A 139 -7.07 -0.63 -3.66
N ARG A 140 -7.72 -0.86 -2.51
CA ARG A 140 -8.89 -0.10 -2.09
C ARG A 140 -8.52 1.07 -1.21
N SER A 141 -7.56 0.89 -0.30
CA SER A 141 -7.03 2.00 0.48
C SER A 141 -5.54 1.83 0.76
N THR A 142 -4.84 2.95 0.89
CA THR A 142 -3.46 2.98 1.41
C THR A 142 -3.33 4.11 2.42
N ARG A 143 -2.90 3.78 3.63
CA ARG A 143 -2.50 4.73 4.67
C ARG A 143 -1.02 4.59 4.94
N LEU A 144 -0.27 5.67 4.76
CA LEU A 144 1.13 5.73 5.13
C LEU A 144 1.28 6.41 6.49
N GLU A 145 1.73 5.60 7.45
CA GLU A 145 2.14 6.03 8.79
C GLU A 145 3.67 6.14 8.78
N ALA A 146 4.19 7.36 8.67
CA ALA A 146 5.61 7.59 8.89
C ALA A 146 5.94 7.41 10.37
N GLU A 147 6.97 6.62 10.65
CA GLU A 147 7.56 6.55 11.99
C GLU A 147 8.90 7.28 11.97
N GLY A 148 9.11 8.18 12.92
CA GLY A 148 10.42 8.80 13.13
C GLY A 148 11.33 7.76 13.80
N PHE A 149 12.26 7.20 13.04
CA PHE A 149 13.36 6.38 13.58
C PHE A 149 14.58 7.24 13.84
#